data_AF-A0A969T999-F1
#
_entry.id   AF-A0A969T999-F1
#
_cell.length_a   1.000
_cell.length_b   1.000
_cell.length_c   1.000
_cell.angle_alpha   90.00
_cell.angle_beta   90.00
_cell.angle_gamma   90.00
#
_symmetry.space_group_name_H-M   'P 1'
#
loop_
_entity.id
_entity.type
_entity.pdbx_description
1 polymer ?
#
loop_
_entity_poly.entity_id
_entity_poly.type
_entity_poly.pdbx_seq_one_letter_code
_entity_poly.pdbx_strand_id
1 'polypeptide(L)'
;MRSVTSHQKYEFKDNDKQSSSEGTNNFRSEETKIRPILSTWSDYLRLEDLTNAKVDAIKSGVPYVWDEKVGLAGNNLTIDKKLFKTLKEDFEAFAKKDQSEDYQIAAAFPTIIQFEDNQRKFRPLFTVDLSAIFSGNYREKGWDLTGFEFHPVLPNLIKFYGIEEEIAEKLPTKEGLKIFLESTFNRPFSTLQDFLQLIELPPKPLRTFASPYLLRFGYASYNHH
;
A
#
# COMPACT_ATOMS: atom_id res chain seq x y z
N MET A 1 72.68 -45.79 -9.32
CA MET A 1 72.88 -44.70 -10.29
C MET A 1 72.24 -43.44 -9.70
N ARG A 2 73.06 -42.41 -9.42
CA ARG A 2 72.79 -40.95 -9.18
C ARG A 2 71.65 -40.60 -8.18
N SER A 3 71.88 -40.08 -6.96
CA SER A 3 72.43 -38.75 -6.58
C SER A 3 71.59 -37.62 -7.23
N VAL A 4 71.06 -36.56 -6.61
CA VAL A 4 71.37 -35.71 -5.43
C VAL A 4 70.03 -34.96 -5.14
N THR A 5 69.49 -34.87 -3.91
CA THR A 5 69.57 -33.73 -2.96
C THR A 5 69.22 -32.36 -3.63
N SER A 6 68.38 -31.48 -3.11
CA SER A 6 68.52 -30.83 -1.80
C SER A 6 67.45 -29.74 -1.57
N HIS A 7 66.92 -29.71 -0.33
CA HIS A 7 66.73 -28.52 0.53
C HIS A 7 65.61 -27.54 0.13
N GLN A 8 64.82 -26.94 1.05
CA GLN A 8 65.18 -26.39 2.36
C GLN A 8 64.07 -26.57 3.41
N LYS A 9 64.52 -26.77 4.65
CA LYS A 9 63.82 -26.59 5.93
C LYS A 9 63.55 -25.10 6.21
N TYR A 10 62.48 -24.82 6.97
CA TYR A 10 62.44 -24.01 8.22
C TYR A 10 61.06 -24.32 8.87
N GLU A 11 60.91 -25.14 9.93
CA GLU A 11 61.06 -24.85 11.39
C GLU A 11 60.45 -23.48 11.76
N PHE A 12 59.53 -23.27 12.71
CA PHE A 12 59.21 -23.85 14.04
C PHE A 12 57.93 -23.09 14.51
N LYS A 13 56.86 -23.68 15.06
CA LYS A 13 56.52 -23.86 16.50
C LYS A 13 55.02 -24.19 16.57
N ASP A 14 54.62 -25.28 17.22
CA ASP A 14 54.02 -25.32 18.59
C ASP A 14 52.75 -24.47 18.70
N ASN A 15 51.62 -24.90 19.26
CA ASN A 15 51.28 -26.09 20.02
C ASN A 15 49.75 -26.10 20.21
N ASP A 16 49.27 -27.26 20.65
CA ASP A 16 48.05 -27.49 21.43
C ASP A 16 46.71 -27.67 20.72
N LYS A 17 46.35 -28.95 20.74
CA LYS A 17 45.06 -29.56 20.47
C LYS A 17 43.96 -28.88 21.30
N GLN A 18 43.00 -28.28 20.61
CA GLN A 18 41.68 -28.03 21.16
C GLN A 18 40.89 -29.34 21.23
N SER A 19 40.63 -29.78 22.46
CA SER A 19 39.55 -30.68 22.82
C SER A 19 38.56 -29.88 23.64
N SER A 20 37.38 -29.61 23.10
CA SER A 20 36.08 -29.95 23.69
C SER A 20 34.96 -29.09 23.10
N SER A 21 33.90 -29.77 22.71
CA SER A 21 32.60 -29.27 22.27
C SER A 21 31.97 -28.23 23.21
N GLU A 22 31.61 -27.08 22.66
CA GLU A 22 30.59 -26.13 23.15
C GLU A 22 30.30 -25.21 21.96
N GLY A 23 29.18 -25.37 21.24
CA GLY A 23 27.87 -24.99 21.72
C GLY A 23 27.30 -23.98 20.71
N THR A 24 26.60 -24.50 19.72
CA THR A 24 25.92 -23.86 18.58
C THR A 24 24.78 -22.90 18.98
N ASN A 25 24.93 -22.16 20.09
CA ASN A 25 23.83 -21.48 20.77
C ASN A 25 23.84 -19.94 20.67
N ASN A 26 24.84 -19.29 20.06
CA ASN A 26 24.86 -17.82 20.01
C ASN A 26 24.05 -17.21 18.85
N PHE A 27 23.98 -17.85 17.68
CA PHE A 27 23.25 -17.29 16.52
C PHE A 27 21.73 -17.27 16.71
N ARG A 28 21.17 -18.27 17.39
CA ARG A 28 19.73 -18.30 17.73
C ARG A 28 19.33 -17.18 18.69
N SER A 29 20.24 -16.71 19.55
CA SER A 29 19.91 -15.73 20.58
C SER A 29 19.79 -14.29 20.04
N GLU A 30 20.51 -13.97 18.96
CA GLU A 30 20.43 -12.63 18.34
C GLU A 30 19.19 -12.49 17.46
N GLU A 31 18.84 -13.51 16.66
CA GLU A 31 17.58 -13.53 15.89
C GLU A 31 16.35 -13.39 16.80
N THR A 32 16.38 -14.02 17.98
CA THR A 32 15.29 -13.96 18.96
C THR A 32 15.17 -12.59 19.63
N LYS A 33 16.25 -11.78 19.65
CA LYS A 33 16.24 -10.40 20.17
C LYS A 33 15.90 -9.37 19.09
N ILE A 34 16.25 -9.65 17.84
CA ILE A 34 15.94 -8.80 16.69
C ILE A 34 14.45 -8.88 16.33
N ARG A 35 13.82 -10.05 16.45
CA ARG A 35 12.37 -10.23 16.15
C ARG A 35 11.45 -9.30 16.98
N PRO A 36 11.57 -9.19 18.31
CA PRO A 36 10.78 -8.27 19.12
C PRO A 36 11.03 -6.80 18.79
N ILE A 37 12.27 -6.46 18.41
CA ILE A 37 12.63 -5.10 18.02
C ILE A 37 11.96 -4.78 16.68
N LEU A 38 12.10 -5.66 15.68
CA LEU A 38 11.43 -5.53 14.38
C LEU A 38 9.91 -5.49 14.50
N SER A 39 9.30 -6.30 15.37
CA SER A 39 7.86 -6.24 15.61
C SER A 39 7.45 -4.92 16.27
N THR A 40 8.24 -4.40 17.21
CA THR A 40 7.99 -3.10 17.86
C THR A 40 8.16 -1.94 16.87
N TRP A 41 9.13 -1.99 15.97
CA TRP A 41 9.28 -1.01 14.89
C TRP A 41 8.16 -1.12 13.86
N SER A 42 7.68 -2.33 13.57
CA SER A 42 6.55 -2.56 12.67
C SER A 42 5.23 -2.08 13.30
N ASP A 43 5.05 -2.26 14.60
CA ASP A 43 3.93 -1.72 15.37
C ASP A 43 4.01 -0.19 15.47
N TYR A 44 5.21 0.39 15.59
CA TYR A 44 5.44 1.83 15.56
C TYR A 44 5.18 2.44 14.16
N LEU A 45 5.62 1.79 13.08
CA LEU A 45 5.31 2.17 11.69
C LEU A 45 3.81 2.06 11.42
N ARG A 46 3.17 1.02 11.94
CA ARG A 46 1.71 0.85 11.91
C ARG A 46 1.00 1.94 12.72
N LEU A 47 1.54 2.40 13.85
CA LEU A 47 1.04 3.57 14.59
C LEU A 47 1.26 4.89 13.82
N GLU A 48 2.36 5.06 13.07
CA GLU A 48 2.57 6.19 12.16
C GLU A 48 1.62 6.16 10.93
N ASP A 49 1.33 4.98 10.39
CA ASP A 49 0.37 4.76 9.31
C ASP A 49 -1.09 4.96 9.77
N LEU A 50 -1.41 4.51 10.99
CA LEU A 50 -2.69 4.77 11.67
C LEU A 50 -2.88 6.24 12.02
N THR A 51 -1.80 6.97 12.35
CA THR A 51 -1.90 8.39 12.69
C THR A 51 -2.05 9.31 11.49
N ASN A 52 -1.83 8.84 10.25
CA ASN A 52 -1.92 9.75 9.10
C ASN A 52 -2.83 9.34 7.95
N ALA A 53 -2.99 8.07 7.54
CA ALA A 53 -3.88 7.69 6.43
C ALA A 53 -3.87 8.69 5.25
N LYS A 54 -2.70 9.28 5.00
CA LYS A 54 -2.47 10.43 4.12
C LYS A 54 -1.55 9.94 3.01
N VAL A 55 -1.89 10.27 1.78
CA VAL A 55 -1.09 9.94 0.61
C VAL A 55 -0.56 11.24 0.03
N ASP A 56 0.75 11.38 0.04
CA ASP A 56 1.41 12.49 -0.62
C ASP A 56 1.18 12.42 -2.13
N ALA A 57 0.81 13.55 -2.75
CA ALA A 57 0.57 13.57 -4.19
C ALA A 57 1.83 13.26 -5.00
N ILE A 58 3.00 13.62 -4.45
CA ILE A 58 4.32 13.39 -5.03
C ILE A 58 5.23 12.88 -3.91
N LYS A 59 5.88 11.74 -4.07
CA LYS A 59 6.86 11.20 -3.12
C LYS A 59 8.20 11.03 -3.83
N SER A 60 9.26 11.64 -3.29
CA SER A 60 10.60 11.62 -3.89
C SER A 60 10.64 12.05 -5.37
N GLY A 61 9.83 13.05 -5.74
CA GLY A 61 9.73 13.57 -7.11
C GLY A 61 8.88 12.72 -8.07
N VAL A 62 8.32 11.59 -7.60
CA VAL A 62 7.47 10.70 -8.39
C VAL A 62 5.99 10.94 -8.06
N PRO A 63 5.09 11.03 -9.06
CA PRO A 63 3.65 11.08 -8.81
C PRO A 63 3.16 9.83 -8.07
N TYR A 64 2.40 10.05 -7.00
CA TYR A 64 1.72 9.01 -6.24
C TYR A 64 0.20 9.16 -6.29
N VAL A 65 -0.30 10.30 -6.77
CA VAL A 65 -1.73 10.56 -6.94
C VAL A 65 -2.00 11.16 -8.32
N TRP A 66 -3.08 10.72 -8.94
CA TRP A 66 -3.64 11.27 -10.17
C TRP A 66 -5.10 11.64 -9.93
N ASP A 67 -5.33 12.91 -9.63
CA ASP A 67 -6.66 13.48 -9.38
C ASP A 67 -7.23 14.24 -10.60
N GLU A 68 -6.48 14.23 -11.70
CA GLU A 68 -6.92 14.73 -13.00
C GLU A 68 -7.13 13.58 -13.97
N LYS A 69 -8.06 13.75 -14.91
CA LYS A 69 -8.36 12.77 -15.98
C LYS A 69 -8.84 11.41 -15.47
N VAL A 70 -9.43 11.41 -14.28
CA VAL A 70 -10.13 10.30 -13.65
C VAL A 70 -11.55 10.76 -13.39
N GLY A 71 -12.53 9.92 -13.70
CA GLY A 71 -13.94 10.25 -13.58
C GLY A 71 -14.78 9.06 -13.16
N LEU A 72 -16.05 9.32 -12.87
CA LEU A 72 -17.03 8.30 -12.50
C LEU A 72 -18.32 8.56 -13.27
N ALA A 73 -18.84 7.52 -13.93
CA ALA A 73 -20.13 7.54 -14.61
C ALA A 73 -20.97 6.35 -14.11
N GLY A 74 -22.01 6.62 -13.30
CA GLY A 74 -22.72 5.58 -12.57
C GLY A 74 -21.77 4.82 -11.62
N ASN A 75 -21.52 3.54 -11.91
CA ASN A 75 -20.55 2.70 -11.18
C ASN A 75 -19.20 2.57 -11.89
N ASN A 76 -19.06 3.17 -13.07
CA ASN A 76 -17.93 2.95 -13.95
C ASN A 76 -16.88 4.02 -13.74
N LEU A 77 -15.68 3.61 -13.31
CA LEU A 77 -14.52 4.47 -13.26
C LEU A 77 -13.97 4.69 -14.66
N THR A 78 -13.80 5.94 -15.07
CA THR A 78 -13.18 6.32 -16.33
C THR A 78 -11.78 6.87 -16.08
N ILE A 79 -10.85 6.48 -16.96
CA ILE A 79 -9.47 6.95 -16.94
C ILE A 79 -9.18 7.45 -18.35
N ASP A 80 -8.54 8.62 -18.49
CA ASP A 80 -8.10 9.08 -19.81
C ASP A 80 -7.14 8.08 -20.45
N LYS A 81 -7.22 7.96 -21.78
CA LYS A 81 -6.44 6.99 -22.55
C LYS A 81 -4.93 7.20 -22.38
N LYS A 82 -4.44 8.45 -22.29
CA LYS A 82 -3.01 8.71 -22.10
C LYS A 82 -2.58 8.33 -20.69
N LEU A 83 -3.37 8.70 -19.68
CA LEU A 83 -3.11 8.31 -18.30
C LEU A 83 -3.08 6.78 -18.13
N PHE A 84 -4.09 6.08 -18.66
CA PHE A 84 -4.13 4.62 -18.63
C PHE A 84 -2.89 3.99 -19.28
N LYS A 85 -2.47 4.52 -20.45
CA LYS A 85 -1.28 4.03 -21.14
C LYS A 85 -0.02 4.18 -20.27
N THR A 86 0.18 5.36 -19.65
CA THR A 86 1.32 5.60 -18.76
C THR A 86 1.32 4.64 -17.57
N LEU A 87 0.20 4.49 -16.89
CA LEU A 87 0.09 3.59 -15.74
C LEU A 87 0.30 2.12 -16.13
N LYS A 88 -0.17 1.72 -17.32
CA LYS A 88 0.05 0.38 -17.85
C LYS A 88 1.52 0.12 -18.18
N GLU A 89 2.20 1.08 -18.80
CA GLU A 89 3.64 0.97 -19.11
C GLU A 89 4.47 0.79 -17.83
N ASP A 90 4.16 1.53 -16.77
CA ASP A 90 4.78 1.35 -15.47
C ASP A 90 4.47 -0.03 -14.89
N PHE A 91 3.19 -0.43 -14.84
CA PHE A 91 2.77 -1.74 -14.33
C PHE A 91 3.50 -2.89 -15.03
N GLU A 92 3.61 -2.85 -16.37
CA GLU A 92 4.36 -3.84 -17.15
C GLU A 92 5.87 -3.80 -16.87
N ALA A 93 6.44 -2.62 -16.64
CA ALA A 93 7.85 -2.48 -16.30
C ALA A 93 8.21 -3.08 -14.93
N PHE A 94 7.31 -2.97 -13.95
CA PHE A 94 7.44 -3.62 -12.64
C PHE A 94 7.19 -5.13 -12.73
N ALA A 95 6.19 -5.57 -13.49
CA ALA A 95 5.92 -6.99 -13.72
C ALA A 95 7.12 -7.71 -14.37
N LYS A 96 7.82 -7.06 -15.33
CA LYS A 96 9.04 -7.62 -15.95
C LYS A 96 10.21 -7.83 -14.98
N LYS A 97 10.17 -7.19 -13.81
CA LYS A 97 11.20 -7.29 -12.77
C LYS A 97 10.79 -8.22 -11.62
N ASP A 98 9.67 -8.93 -11.73
CA ASP A 98 9.02 -9.64 -10.60
C ASP A 98 8.75 -8.72 -9.40
N GLN A 99 8.41 -7.45 -9.68
CA GLN A 99 8.12 -6.42 -8.69
C GLN A 99 6.70 -5.87 -8.84
N SER A 100 5.75 -6.69 -9.33
CA SER A 100 4.37 -6.24 -9.53
C SER A 100 3.70 -5.78 -8.24
N GLU A 101 4.10 -6.33 -7.09
CA GLU A 101 3.60 -5.92 -5.77
C GLU A 101 4.09 -4.52 -5.37
N ASP A 102 5.19 -4.03 -5.95
CA ASP A 102 5.73 -2.68 -5.72
C ASP A 102 5.00 -1.60 -6.54
N TYR A 103 4.10 -2.00 -7.44
CA TYR A 103 3.31 -1.10 -8.27
C TYR A 103 1.84 -1.51 -8.28
N GLN A 104 1.13 -1.16 -7.20
CA GLN A 104 -0.33 -1.27 -7.14
C GLN A 104 -0.96 0.12 -7.30
N ILE A 105 -2.12 0.15 -7.92
CA ILE A 105 -2.89 1.36 -8.16
C ILE A 105 -4.29 1.11 -7.65
N ALA A 106 -4.80 2.03 -6.85
CA ALA A 106 -6.17 1.98 -6.38
C ALA A 106 -6.93 3.26 -6.75
N ALA A 107 -8.24 3.14 -6.90
CA ALA A 107 -9.14 4.30 -6.90
C ALA A 107 -9.55 4.64 -5.48
N ALA A 108 -9.75 5.92 -5.20
CA ALA A 108 -10.37 6.41 -3.98
C ALA A 108 -11.36 7.52 -4.29
N PHE A 109 -12.40 7.63 -3.48
CA PHE A 109 -13.41 8.67 -3.60
C PHE A 109 -14.18 8.84 -2.26
N PRO A 110 -14.65 10.06 -1.92
CA PRO A 110 -14.43 11.32 -2.62
C PRO A 110 -12.98 11.81 -2.52
N THR A 111 -12.63 12.83 -3.31
CA THR A 111 -11.33 13.49 -3.22
C THR A 111 -11.31 14.40 -1.99
N ILE A 112 -10.39 14.15 -1.05
CA ILE A 112 -10.19 14.94 0.16
C ILE A 112 -8.71 15.33 0.24
N ILE A 113 -8.43 16.63 0.14
CA ILE A 113 -7.07 17.18 0.05
C ILE A 113 -6.80 18.08 1.25
N GLN A 114 -5.65 17.90 1.86
CA GLN A 114 -5.06 18.80 2.82
C GLN A 114 -3.74 19.35 2.27
N PHE A 115 -3.50 20.65 2.43
CA PHE A 115 -2.21 21.25 2.10
C PHE A 115 -1.36 21.32 3.37
N GLU A 116 -0.21 20.64 3.34
CA GLU A 116 0.79 20.64 4.41
C GLU A 116 2.17 20.80 3.74
N ASP A 117 3.03 21.68 4.23
CA ASP A 117 4.40 21.88 3.71
C ASP A 117 4.47 22.14 2.19
N ASN A 118 3.53 22.93 1.66
CA ASN A 118 3.35 23.19 0.22
C ASN A 118 3.09 21.95 -0.65
N GLN A 119 2.67 20.85 -0.02
CA GLN A 119 2.37 19.59 -0.69
C GLN A 119 0.88 19.25 -0.54
N ARG A 120 0.29 18.68 -1.59
CA ARG A 120 -1.05 18.10 -1.53
C ARG A 120 -0.97 16.73 -0.88
N LYS A 121 -1.73 16.53 0.20
CA LYS A 121 -1.89 15.25 0.87
C LYS A 121 -3.34 14.80 0.76
N PHE A 122 -3.55 13.62 0.20
CA PHE A 122 -4.86 13.03 -0.05
C PHE A 122 -5.27 12.12 1.11
N ARG A 123 -6.55 12.12 1.46
CA ARG A 123 -7.07 11.33 2.57
C ARG A 123 -8.20 10.40 2.10
N PRO A 124 -7.87 9.21 1.58
CA PRO A 124 -8.88 8.25 1.13
C PRO A 124 -9.76 7.79 2.29
N LEU A 125 -11.06 7.62 2.06
CA LEU A 125 -11.97 6.99 3.04
C LEU A 125 -11.97 5.47 2.90
N PHE A 126 -11.76 5.02 1.68
CA PHE A 126 -11.60 3.64 1.26
C PHE A 126 -10.85 3.69 -0.08
N THR A 127 -10.36 2.53 -0.51
CA THR A 127 -9.75 2.38 -1.82
C THR A 127 -10.29 1.13 -2.52
N VAL A 128 -10.26 1.12 -3.84
CA VAL A 128 -10.64 -0.01 -4.68
C VAL A 128 -9.40 -0.42 -5.47
N ASP A 129 -8.90 -1.64 -5.31
CA ASP A 129 -7.70 -2.09 -6.03
C ASP A 129 -8.00 -2.22 -7.51
N LEU A 130 -7.24 -1.51 -8.34
CA LEU A 130 -7.40 -1.49 -9.80
C LEU A 130 -6.23 -2.15 -10.51
N SER A 131 -5.24 -2.69 -9.80
CA SER A 131 -4.00 -3.19 -10.40
C SER A 131 -4.27 -4.19 -11.52
N ALA A 132 -5.27 -5.06 -11.35
CA ALA A 132 -5.69 -6.04 -12.35
C ALA A 132 -6.13 -5.42 -13.69
N ILE A 133 -6.63 -4.18 -13.73
CA ILE A 133 -7.12 -3.56 -14.98
C ILE A 133 -6.00 -3.30 -15.98
N PHE A 134 -4.78 -3.09 -15.50
CA PHE A 134 -3.62 -2.76 -16.34
C PHE A 134 -3.08 -3.98 -17.10
N SER A 135 -3.41 -5.19 -16.66
CA SER A 135 -3.20 -6.42 -17.46
C SER A 135 -4.07 -6.44 -18.73
N GLY A 136 -5.21 -5.76 -18.70
CA GLY A 136 -6.18 -5.73 -19.78
C GLY A 136 -5.99 -4.58 -20.78
N ASN A 137 -6.95 -4.46 -21.71
CA ASN A 137 -7.01 -3.37 -22.68
C ASN A 137 -7.78 -2.17 -22.12
N TYR A 138 -7.46 -0.98 -22.65
CA TYR A 138 -8.20 0.25 -22.37
C TYR A 138 -9.69 0.10 -22.67
N ARG A 139 -10.54 0.66 -21.79
CA ARG A 139 -12.01 0.68 -21.94
C ARG A 139 -12.52 2.11 -21.90
N GLU A 140 -13.06 2.59 -23.03
CA GLU A 140 -13.62 3.95 -23.13
C GLU A 140 -14.83 4.15 -22.21
N LYS A 141 -15.65 3.11 -22.03
CA LYS A 141 -16.80 3.12 -21.10
C LYS A 141 -16.40 2.98 -19.62
N GLY A 142 -15.11 2.87 -19.32
CA GLY A 142 -14.60 2.66 -17.97
C GLY A 142 -14.74 1.23 -17.44
N TRP A 143 -14.43 1.07 -16.15
CA TRP A 143 -14.47 -0.18 -15.40
C TRP A 143 -15.54 -0.12 -14.31
N ASP A 144 -16.46 -1.07 -14.33
CA ASP A 144 -17.49 -1.20 -13.30
C ASP A 144 -16.85 -1.62 -11.97
N LEU A 145 -16.91 -0.74 -10.97
CA LEU A 145 -16.28 -0.96 -9.68
C LEU A 145 -17.05 -1.93 -8.76
N THR A 146 -18.26 -2.36 -9.13
CA THR A 146 -19.09 -3.22 -8.26
C THR A 146 -18.48 -4.59 -7.97
N GLY A 147 -17.66 -5.12 -8.90
CA GLY A 147 -16.99 -6.42 -8.77
C GLY A 147 -15.58 -6.37 -8.20
N PHE A 148 -15.07 -5.18 -7.83
CA PHE A 148 -13.71 -5.03 -7.34
C PHE A 148 -13.62 -5.15 -5.83
N GLU A 149 -12.46 -5.61 -5.36
CA GLU A 149 -12.13 -5.60 -3.94
C GLU A 149 -11.89 -4.17 -3.47
N PHE A 150 -12.46 -3.84 -2.31
CA PHE A 150 -12.31 -2.54 -1.69
C PHE A 150 -11.79 -2.69 -0.26
N HIS A 151 -11.12 -1.65 0.20
CA HIS A 151 -10.45 -1.62 1.50
C HIS A 151 -10.78 -0.31 2.20
N PRO A 152 -11.38 -0.33 3.40
CA PRO A 152 -11.65 0.89 4.14
C PRO A 152 -10.37 1.50 4.71
N VAL A 153 -10.37 2.81 4.88
CA VAL A 153 -9.30 3.56 5.54
C VAL A 153 -9.85 4.11 6.85
N LEU A 154 -9.88 3.24 7.86
CA LEU A 154 -10.55 3.48 9.15
C LEU A 154 -10.14 4.80 9.81
N PRO A 155 -8.85 5.22 9.86
CA PRO A 155 -8.50 6.47 10.51
C PRO A 155 -9.17 7.70 9.90
N ASN A 156 -9.36 7.74 8.58
CA ASN A 156 -10.04 8.86 7.93
C ASN A 156 -11.56 8.79 8.11
N LEU A 157 -12.15 7.58 8.17
CA LEU A 157 -13.57 7.40 8.46
C LEU A 157 -13.91 7.87 9.89
N ILE A 158 -13.12 7.44 10.89
CA ILE A 158 -13.25 7.87 12.28
C ILE A 158 -13.09 9.39 12.37
N LYS A 159 -12.02 9.93 11.77
CA LYS A 159 -11.70 11.36 11.84
C LYS A 159 -12.75 12.26 11.21
N PHE A 160 -13.31 11.87 10.06
CA PHE A 160 -14.17 12.76 9.27
C PHE A 160 -15.66 12.52 9.46
N TYR A 161 -16.04 11.30 9.84
CA TYR A 161 -17.45 10.92 9.99
C TYR A 161 -17.78 10.48 11.41
N GLY A 162 -16.83 10.59 12.36
CA GLY A 162 -17.09 10.35 13.78
C GLY A 162 -17.49 8.90 14.09
N ILE A 163 -17.11 7.96 13.23
CA ILE A 163 -17.36 6.54 13.47
C ILE A 163 -16.55 6.12 14.69
N GLU A 164 -17.22 5.58 15.71
CA GLU A 164 -16.52 5.06 16.89
C GLU A 164 -15.62 3.90 16.51
N GLU A 165 -14.46 3.79 17.15
CA GLU A 165 -13.45 2.77 16.83
C GLU A 165 -14.03 1.34 16.90
N GLU A 166 -14.83 1.04 17.93
CA GLU A 166 -15.52 -0.25 18.10
C GLU A 166 -16.51 -0.57 16.97
N ILE A 167 -17.09 0.47 16.35
CA ILE A 167 -18.01 0.35 15.21
C ILE A 167 -17.21 0.23 13.91
N ALA A 168 -16.10 0.97 13.79
CA ALA A 168 -15.21 0.97 12.65
C ALA A 168 -14.62 -0.44 12.40
N GLU A 169 -14.28 -1.17 13.46
CA GLU A 169 -13.80 -2.56 13.38
C GLU A 169 -14.87 -3.55 12.91
N LYS A 170 -16.15 -3.22 13.07
CA LYS A 170 -17.31 -4.07 12.72
C LYS A 170 -17.95 -3.69 11.39
N LEU A 171 -17.37 -2.76 10.64
CA LEU A 171 -17.90 -2.36 9.33
C LEU A 171 -17.99 -3.57 8.40
N PRO A 172 -19.02 -3.66 7.53
CA PRO A 172 -19.27 -4.82 6.68
C PRO A 172 -18.33 -4.82 5.45
N THR A 173 -17.03 -4.89 5.71
CA THR A 173 -15.96 -4.84 4.71
C THR A 173 -15.99 -6.03 3.74
N LYS A 174 -16.60 -7.14 4.14
CA LYS A 174 -16.72 -8.37 3.34
C LYS A 174 -18.01 -8.45 2.52
N GLU A 175 -18.94 -7.53 2.71
CA GLU A 175 -20.27 -7.56 2.06
C GLU A 175 -20.28 -6.76 0.75
N GLY A 176 -19.13 -6.24 0.33
CA GLY A 176 -18.98 -5.49 -0.89
C GLY A 176 -19.15 -3.98 -0.69
N LEU A 177 -18.63 -3.22 -1.66
CA LEU A 177 -18.50 -1.76 -1.55
C LEU A 177 -19.86 -1.09 -1.32
N LYS A 178 -20.91 -1.54 -1.98
CA LYS A 178 -22.24 -0.94 -1.83
C LYS A 178 -22.75 -1.03 -0.40
N ILE A 179 -22.78 -2.24 0.17
CA ILE A 179 -23.32 -2.46 1.52
C ILE A 179 -22.48 -1.70 2.54
N PHE A 180 -21.16 -1.72 2.38
CA PHE A 180 -20.25 -0.90 3.18
C PHE A 180 -20.60 0.58 3.14
N LEU A 181 -20.78 1.18 1.96
CA LEU A 181 -21.09 2.60 1.87
C LEU A 181 -22.49 2.92 2.43
N GLU A 182 -23.50 2.10 2.15
CA GLU A 182 -24.85 2.31 2.68
C GLU A 182 -24.88 2.20 4.21
N SER A 183 -24.18 1.22 4.79
CA SER A 183 -24.12 1.05 6.25
C SER A 183 -23.29 2.14 6.93
N THR A 184 -22.17 2.53 6.33
CA THR A 184 -21.22 3.51 6.90
C THR A 184 -21.81 4.91 6.90
N PHE A 185 -22.49 5.29 5.82
CA PHE A 185 -23.02 6.65 5.65
C PHE A 185 -24.51 6.75 5.94
N ASN A 186 -25.20 5.63 6.19
CA ASN A 186 -26.64 5.54 6.42
C ASN A 186 -27.47 6.24 5.33
N ARG A 187 -27.06 6.05 4.07
CA ARG A 187 -27.70 6.62 2.88
C ARG A 187 -27.81 5.54 1.79
N PRO A 188 -29.03 5.17 1.36
CA PRO A 188 -29.18 4.32 0.20
C PRO A 188 -28.83 5.08 -1.08
N PHE A 189 -28.26 4.39 -2.06
CA PHE A 189 -27.93 4.98 -3.36
C PHE A 189 -28.04 3.97 -4.50
N SER A 190 -28.30 4.47 -5.71
CA SER A 190 -28.41 3.64 -6.91
C SER A 190 -27.06 3.36 -7.53
N THR A 191 -26.20 4.38 -7.64
CA THR A 191 -24.86 4.28 -8.22
C THR A 191 -23.79 4.94 -7.34
N LEU A 192 -22.53 4.58 -7.54
CA LEU A 192 -21.39 5.21 -6.85
C LEU A 192 -21.31 6.71 -7.14
N GLN A 193 -21.71 7.14 -8.34
CA GLN A 193 -21.83 8.56 -8.67
C GLN A 193 -22.90 9.26 -7.84
N ASP A 194 -24.07 8.64 -7.65
CA ASP A 194 -25.13 9.20 -6.79
C ASP A 194 -24.67 9.29 -5.34
N PHE A 195 -23.99 8.25 -4.84
CA PHE A 195 -23.40 8.24 -3.51
C PHE A 195 -22.51 9.47 -3.29
N LEU A 196 -21.65 9.82 -4.24
CA LEU A 196 -20.76 10.98 -4.14
C LEU A 196 -21.50 12.33 -4.05
N GLN A 197 -22.72 12.41 -4.55
CA GLN A 197 -23.56 13.61 -4.44
C GLN A 197 -24.35 13.66 -3.12
N LEU A 198 -24.49 12.52 -2.43
CA LEU A 198 -25.29 12.40 -1.21
C LEU A 198 -24.46 12.55 0.08
N ILE A 199 -23.16 12.22 0.03
CA ILE A 199 -22.30 12.30 1.20
C ILE A 199 -21.96 13.74 1.59
N GLU A 200 -21.90 13.98 2.89
CA GLU A 200 -21.40 15.23 3.44
C GLU A 200 -19.88 15.25 3.35
N LEU A 201 -19.35 16.12 2.48
CA LEU A 201 -17.90 16.26 2.34
C LEU A 201 -17.31 17.05 3.51
N PRO A 202 -16.13 16.66 4.03
CA PRO A 202 -15.48 17.40 5.10
C PRO A 202 -15.27 18.89 4.76
N PRO A 203 -15.56 19.81 5.68
CA PRO A 203 -15.47 21.24 5.43
C PRO A 203 -14.02 21.75 5.46
N LYS A 204 -13.85 23.05 5.24
CA LYS A 204 -12.56 23.75 5.39
C LYS A 204 -11.92 23.44 6.75
N PRO A 205 -10.58 23.31 6.83
CA PRO A 205 -9.58 23.74 5.85
C PRO A 205 -9.30 22.73 4.73
N LEU A 206 -10.00 21.60 4.68
CA LEU A 206 -9.84 20.61 3.61
C LEU A 206 -10.43 21.13 2.30
N ARG A 207 -9.82 20.74 1.18
CA ARG A 207 -10.38 20.93 -0.15
C ARG A 207 -10.96 19.60 -0.62
N THR A 208 -12.27 19.57 -0.83
CA THR A 208 -13.02 18.35 -1.12
C THR A 208 -13.75 18.44 -2.45
N PHE A 209 -13.86 17.30 -3.14
CA PHE A 209 -14.58 17.17 -4.39
C PHE A 209 -15.29 15.83 -4.48
N ALA A 210 -16.51 15.83 -5.02
CA ALA A 210 -17.30 14.64 -5.34
C ALA A 210 -16.77 13.93 -6.61
N SER A 211 -15.46 13.70 -6.67
CA SER A 211 -14.78 13.07 -7.79
C SER A 211 -13.83 11.97 -7.30
N PRO A 212 -13.61 10.92 -8.09
CA PRO A 212 -12.57 9.95 -7.82
C PRO A 212 -11.19 10.47 -8.17
N TYR A 213 -10.18 9.78 -7.65
CA TYR A 213 -8.79 9.92 -8.02
C TYR A 213 -8.10 8.55 -7.97
N LEU A 214 -6.98 8.42 -8.67
CA LEU A 214 -6.11 7.26 -8.56
C LEU A 214 -4.95 7.58 -7.63
N LEU A 215 -4.44 6.56 -6.96
CA LEU A 215 -3.25 6.67 -6.14
C LEU A 215 -2.42 5.40 -6.26
N ARG A 216 -1.09 5.53 -6.13
CA ARG A 216 -0.22 4.39 -5.89
C ARG A 216 -0.54 3.88 -4.51
N PHE A 217 -1.00 2.65 -4.48
CA PHE A 217 -1.26 1.93 -3.26
C PHE A 217 -0.19 0.85 -3.14
N GLY A 218 0.24 0.55 -1.93
CA GLY A 218 1.07 -0.61 -1.63
C GLY A 218 0.46 -1.24 -0.40
N TYR A 219 -0.50 -2.15 -0.59
CA TYR A 219 -0.90 -3.06 0.48
C TYR A 219 0.24 -4.05 0.52
N ALA A 220 1.31 -3.70 1.23
CA ALA A 220 2.28 -4.70 1.61
C ALA A 220 1.48 -5.74 2.41
N SER A 221 1.11 -6.83 1.73
CA SER A 221 0.69 -8.06 2.38
C SER A 221 1.97 -8.61 3.00
N TYR A 222 2.37 -8.10 4.15
CA TYR A 222 3.35 -8.81 4.97
C TYR A 222 2.64 -10.00 5.58
N ASN A 223 2.45 -11.05 4.78
CA ASN A 223 2.14 -12.38 5.29
C ASN A 223 3.34 -13.32 5.09
N HIS A 224 4.00 -13.53 6.23
CA HIS A 224 4.52 -14.80 6.75
C HIS A 224 5.59 -15.58 5.97
N HIS A 225 6.82 -15.49 6.48
CA HIS A 225 7.73 -16.64 6.62
C HIS A 225 8.28 -16.71 8.04
#